data_AF-A0A661CTA0-F1
#
_entry.id   AF-A0A661CTA0-F1
#
_cell.length_a   1.000
_cell.length_b   1.000
_cell.length_c   1.000
_cell.angle_alpha   90.00
_cell.angle_beta   90.00
_cell.angle_gamma   90.00
#
_symmetry.space_group_name_H-M   'P 1'
#
loop_
_entity.id
_entity.type
_entity.pdbx_description
1 polymer ?
#
loop_
_entity_poly.entity_id
_entity_poly.type
_entity_poly.pdbx_seq_one_letter_code
_entity_poly.pdbx_strand_id
1 'polypeptide(L)'
;MSQKYTIFILFLYLTLYNLPVFAAQHALVVGIDEYQNEEKLEGAVNDATLLRDTLRGIRVQLPDERVLLDSQATRDKVIRAWREMVTQARPRDTLIFTYSGHGGQETDAHPFDEEDGKDETLILYQGRITDDELTGLFAEASEYKILFVADSCHSGGITRSACRNSRWARYSSYRSRSRSAFPTLFKQSDRDMNKLSHVTYITAANQDSISICEYELGGKLHGALSWFFAKALKGEANDGTNNWQLTRGELDDYLPEKVRDATNNKQTPKLLPRGDSQSVISLGSESAYHDNTPPLRPDNSAIAIKVENGSAPPGLKRIRQVGGGFDLRFVVKYPYTEVFNHTNDKIATVSSHKTDQWQRVIDKKQLLKTLADQFDMRLRPIRIELREGPDLHRYGERLHFSIAPAAGSKRSCDKGLGWCDSTASSFNAMTLFNLAGNGDLQFLYPLKDRKHSPIIKRFPYHLPPLTVVPPFGGDNLVAVLCTRPPTRLQRLLQESAPHLPSPAQVIETLHDQRCQVGQYAFFSGE
;
A
#
# COMPACT_ATOMS: atom_id res chain seq x y z
N MET A 1 -19.28 -76.29 -45.50
CA MET A 1 -19.54 -76.27 -44.04
C MET A 1 -18.21 -76.16 -43.30
N SER A 2 -17.91 -75.00 -42.71
CA SER A 2 -17.15 -74.81 -41.46
C SER A 2 -16.63 -73.36 -41.39
N GLN A 3 -16.88 -72.72 -40.25
CA GLN A 3 -16.69 -71.31 -39.92
C GLN A 3 -15.22 -70.85 -39.96
N LYS A 4 -15.02 -69.57 -40.33
CA LYS A 4 -13.85 -68.79 -39.89
C LYS A 4 -14.34 -67.55 -39.16
N TYR A 5 -14.21 -67.55 -37.83
CA TYR A 5 -14.35 -66.36 -36.99
C TYR A 5 -13.06 -65.54 -37.09
N THR A 6 -13.18 -64.27 -37.48
CA THR A 6 -12.08 -63.29 -37.41
C THR A 6 -12.27 -62.48 -36.13
N ILE A 7 -11.34 -62.63 -35.18
CA ILE A 7 -11.27 -61.83 -33.96
C ILE A 7 -10.61 -60.50 -34.30
N PHE A 8 -11.35 -59.39 -34.15
CA PHE A 8 -10.82 -58.03 -34.21
C PHE A 8 -10.35 -57.63 -32.81
N ILE A 9 -9.04 -57.53 -32.59
CA ILE A 9 -8.46 -56.98 -31.35
C ILE A 9 -8.48 -55.45 -31.46
N LEU A 10 -9.34 -54.81 -30.68
CA LEU A 10 -9.41 -53.36 -30.54
C LEU A 10 -8.35 -52.89 -29.53
N PHE A 11 -7.20 -52.42 -30.00
CA PHE A 11 -6.24 -51.68 -29.17
C PHE A 11 -6.77 -50.27 -28.93
N LEU A 12 -7.45 -50.05 -27.80
CA LEU A 12 -7.83 -48.73 -27.32
C LEU A 12 -6.59 -48.04 -26.72
N TYR A 13 -5.91 -47.21 -27.51
CA TYR A 13 -4.87 -46.31 -27.01
C TYR A 13 -5.52 -45.26 -26.10
N LEU A 14 -5.39 -45.44 -24.79
CA LEU A 14 -5.75 -44.44 -23.79
C LEU A 14 -4.65 -43.37 -23.78
N THR A 15 -4.70 -42.41 -24.70
CA THR A 15 -3.90 -41.18 -24.59
C THR A 15 -4.45 -40.38 -23.41
N LEU A 16 -3.82 -40.54 -22.24
CA LEU A 16 -3.95 -39.61 -21.12
C LEU A 16 -3.55 -38.22 -21.61
N TYR A 17 -4.54 -37.42 -21.98
CA TYR A 17 -4.36 -35.98 -22.15
C TYR A 17 -3.92 -35.43 -20.80
N ASN A 18 -2.61 -35.15 -20.66
CA ASN A 18 -2.09 -34.27 -19.64
C ASN A 18 -2.66 -32.88 -19.92
N LEU A 19 -3.87 -32.61 -19.42
CA LEU A 19 -4.34 -31.24 -19.30
C LEU A 19 -3.31 -30.49 -18.44
N PRO A 20 -2.87 -29.29 -18.84
CA PRO A 20 -1.97 -28.50 -18.03
C PRO A 20 -2.62 -28.27 -16.67
N VAL A 21 -2.09 -28.93 -15.63
CA VAL A 21 -2.48 -28.68 -14.24
C VAL A 21 -1.88 -27.33 -13.88
N PHE A 22 -2.68 -26.28 -13.97
CA PHE A 22 -2.33 -25.01 -13.36
C PHE A 22 -2.15 -25.24 -11.86
N ALA A 23 -1.04 -24.76 -11.29
CA ALA A 23 -0.79 -24.81 -9.86
C ALA A 23 -1.99 -24.17 -9.13
N ALA A 24 -2.57 -24.90 -8.18
CA ALA A 24 -3.69 -24.38 -7.42
C ALA A 24 -3.18 -23.38 -6.37
N GLN A 25 -4.10 -22.57 -5.89
CA GLN A 25 -3.82 -21.55 -4.88
C GLN A 25 -4.76 -21.80 -3.72
N HIS A 26 -4.23 -21.85 -2.50
CA HIS A 26 -4.99 -22.09 -1.29
C HIS A 26 -4.78 -20.92 -0.34
N ALA A 27 -5.80 -20.56 0.43
CA ALA A 27 -5.69 -19.49 1.41
C ALA A 27 -6.16 -19.87 2.81
N LEU A 28 -5.53 -19.24 3.79
CA LEU A 28 -5.95 -19.07 5.17
C LEU A 28 -6.06 -17.56 5.45
N VAL A 29 -7.22 -17.12 5.95
CA VAL A 29 -7.52 -15.70 6.21
C VAL A 29 -7.91 -15.53 7.68
N VAL A 30 -7.21 -14.65 8.38
CA VAL A 30 -7.41 -14.37 9.81
C VAL A 30 -7.62 -12.87 10.03
N GLY A 31 -8.66 -12.50 10.77
CA GLY A 31 -8.95 -11.11 11.15
C GLY A 31 -9.56 -11.03 12.54
N ILE A 32 -9.05 -10.16 13.40
CA ILE A 32 -9.44 -10.12 14.81
C ILE A 32 -9.67 -8.67 15.24
N ASP A 33 -10.91 -8.32 15.53
CA ASP A 33 -11.29 -7.04 16.12
C ASP A 33 -11.49 -7.17 17.63
N GLU A 34 -12.04 -8.30 18.05
CA GLU A 34 -12.36 -8.58 19.45
C GLU A 34 -11.27 -9.43 20.11
N TYR A 35 -10.75 -8.95 21.25
CA TYR A 35 -9.72 -9.63 22.03
C TYR A 35 -10.14 -9.81 23.49
N GLN A 36 -9.62 -10.86 24.14
CA GLN A 36 -9.88 -11.09 25.57
C GLN A 36 -9.11 -10.12 26.47
N ASN A 37 -7.87 -9.77 26.08
CA ASN A 37 -6.91 -9.05 26.92
C ASN A 37 -6.24 -7.86 26.22
N GLU A 38 -6.63 -7.56 24.98
CA GLU A 38 -6.08 -6.43 24.20
C GLU A 38 -7.20 -5.45 23.87
N GLU A 39 -6.84 -4.23 23.47
CA GLU A 39 -7.82 -3.26 22.98
C GLU A 39 -8.51 -3.75 21.71
N LYS A 40 -9.75 -3.32 21.54
CA LYS A 40 -10.53 -3.65 20.35
C LYS A 40 -10.02 -2.89 19.12
N LEU A 41 -10.06 -3.57 17.99
CA LEU A 41 -9.90 -2.98 16.65
C LEU A 41 -11.30 -2.87 16.00
N GLU A 42 -11.40 -2.19 14.87
CA GLU A 42 -12.67 -1.99 14.15
C GLU A 42 -12.58 -2.36 12.64
N GLY A 43 -11.40 -2.72 12.15
CA GLY A 43 -11.05 -2.87 10.75
C GLY A 43 -10.45 -4.22 10.37
N ALA A 44 -9.93 -5.01 11.32
CA ALA A 44 -9.28 -6.28 11.01
C ALA A 44 -10.28 -7.33 10.49
N VAL A 45 -11.52 -7.36 11.00
CA VAL A 45 -12.57 -8.23 10.44
C VAL A 45 -13.01 -7.74 9.06
N ASN A 46 -13.04 -6.42 8.84
CA ASN A 46 -13.34 -5.86 7.51
C ASN A 46 -12.24 -6.23 6.50
N ASP A 47 -10.97 -6.22 6.90
CA ASP A 47 -9.83 -6.64 6.07
C ASP A 47 -9.90 -8.12 5.71
N ALA A 48 -10.10 -9.00 6.69
CA ALA A 48 -10.26 -10.43 6.45
C ALA A 48 -11.45 -10.72 5.53
N THR A 49 -12.57 -10.00 5.70
CA THR A 49 -13.74 -10.13 4.83
C THR A 49 -13.44 -9.68 3.40
N LEU A 50 -12.77 -8.54 3.23
CA LEU A 50 -12.36 -8.00 1.93
C LEU A 50 -11.41 -8.97 1.20
N LEU A 51 -10.41 -9.50 1.90
CA LEU A 51 -9.43 -10.43 1.34
C LEU A 51 -10.06 -11.78 1.03
N ARG A 52 -10.95 -12.31 1.88
CA ARG A 52 -11.74 -13.52 1.59
C ARG A 52 -12.47 -13.39 0.26
N ASP A 53 -13.23 -12.31 0.09
CA ASP A 53 -14.06 -12.10 -1.10
C ASP A 53 -13.19 -11.90 -2.34
N THR A 54 -12.10 -11.15 -2.21
CA THR A 54 -11.16 -10.90 -3.32
C THR A 54 -10.44 -12.18 -3.75
N LEU A 55 -9.91 -12.96 -2.80
CA LEU A 55 -9.22 -14.23 -3.05
C LEU A 55 -10.17 -15.26 -3.70
N ARG A 56 -11.41 -15.38 -3.20
CA ARG A 56 -12.44 -16.23 -3.82
C ARG A 56 -12.77 -15.77 -5.25
N GLY A 57 -12.83 -14.45 -5.48
CA GLY A 57 -13.05 -13.85 -6.80
C GLY A 57 -12.00 -14.26 -7.84
N ILE A 58 -10.73 -14.32 -7.43
CA ILE A 58 -9.62 -14.82 -8.27
C ILE A 58 -9.42 -16.34 -8.20
N ARG A 59 -10.45 -17.08 -7.75
CA ARG A 59 -10.52 -18.56 -7.71
C ARG A 59 -9.47 -19.23 -6.81
N VAL A 60 -9.02 -18.55 -5.76
CA VAL A 60 -8.23 -19.18 -4.69
C VAL A 60 -9.12 -20.10 -3.87
N GLN A 61 -8.63 -21.30 -3.56
CA GLN A 61 -9.31 -22.29 -2.72
C GLN A 61 -9.30 -21.79 -1.27
N LEU A 62 -10.42 -21.24 -0.84
CA LEU A 62 -10.63 -20.71 0.52
C LEU A 62 -11.97 -21.20 1.07
N PRO A 63 -12.02 -22.40 1.67
CA PRO A 63 -13.21 -22.91 2.35
C PRO A 63 -13.51 -22.07 3.61
N ASP A 64 -14.75 -22.07 4.09
CA ASP A 64 -15.18 -21.23 5.21
C ASP A 64 -14.42 -21.55 6.51
N GLU A 65 -14.00 -22.80 6.70
CA GLU A 65 -13.22 -23.26 7.85
C GLU A 65 -11.82 -22.63 7.92
N ARG A 66 -11.32 -22.05 6.81
CA ARG A 66 -10.06 -21.32 6.73
C ARG A 66 -10.23 -19.80 6.77
N VAL A 67 -11.42 -19.31 7.14
CA VAL A 67 -11.67 -17.90 7.45
C VAL A 67 -11.93 -17.80 8.95
N LEU A 68 -10.93 -17.35 9.71
CA LEU A 68 -10.98 -17.31 11.17
C LEU A 68 -11.15 -15.87 11.65
N LEU A 69 -12.32 -15.56 12.18
CA LEU A 69 -12.68 -14.22 12.67
C LEU A 69 -12.86 -14.20 14.19
N ASP A 70 -12.34 -13.17 14.85
CA ASP A 70 -12.49 -12.91 16.30
C ASP A 70 -12.26 -14.17 17.14
N SER A 71 -13.26 -14.60 17.92
CA SER A 71 -13.24 -15.79 18.78
C SER A 71 -12.89 -17.12 18.09
N GLN A 72 -12.96 -17.17 16.76
CA GLN A 72 -12.53 -18.34 15.98
C GLN A 72 -11.03 -18.37 15.74
N ALA A 73 -10.35 -17.23 15.77
CA ALA A 73 -8.92 -17.12 15.56
C ALA A 73 -8.16 -17.45 16.85
N THR A 74 -8.24 -18.70 17.29
CA THR A 74 -7.40 -19.24 18.38
C THR A 74 -6.15 -19.88 17.80
N ARG A 75 -5.06 -19.93 18.59
CA ARG A 75 -3.80 -20.56 18.18
C ARG A 75 -4.00 -21.96 17.59
N ASP A 76 -4.72 -22.81 18.29
CA ASP A 76 -4.95 -24.20 17.84
C ASP A 76 -5.73 -24.28 16.53
N LYS A 77 -6.69 -23.37 16.30
CA LYS A 77 -7.46 -23.33 15.05
C LYS A 77 -6.63 -22.81 13.88
N VAL A 78 -5.82 -21.77 14.09
CA VAL A 78 -4.93 -21.23 13.06
C VAL A 78 -3.90 -22.28 12.63
N ILE A 79 -3.21 -22.91 13.59
CA ILE A 79 -2.21 -23.96 13.31
C ILE A 79 -2.85 -25.18 12.62
N ARG A 80 -4.05 -25.58 13.04
CA ARG A 80 -4.79 -26.67 12.40
C ARG A 80 -5.16 -26.32 10.96
N ALA A 81 -5.75 -25.15 10.73
CA ALA A 81 -6.14 -24.70 9.40
C ALA A 81 -4.95 -24.59 8.44
N TRP A 82 -3.79 -24.12 8.94
CA TRP A 82 -2.53 -24.14 8.18
C TRP A 82 -2.13 -25.57 7.78
N ARG A 83 -2.07 -26.50 8.73
CA ARG A 83 -1.68 -27.88 8.47
C ARG A 83 -2.64 -28.60 7.53
N GLU A 84 -3.95 -28.40 7.68
CA GLU A 84 -4.97 -28.93 6.77
C GLU A 84 -4.84 -28.34 5.36
N MET A 85 -4.46 -27.06 5.24
CA MET A 85 -4.17 -26.46 3.94
C MET A 85 -2.94 -27.09 3.28
N VAL A 86 -1.86 -27.30 4.03
CA VAL A 86 -0.65 -27.96 3.54
C VAL A 86 -0.93 -29.39 3.07
N THR A 87 -1.77 -30.16 3.77
CA THR A 87 -2.10 -31.54 3.37
C THR A 87 -3.00 -31.64 2.14
N GLN A 88 -3.79 -30.60 1.86
CA GLN A 88 -4.66 -30.53 0.68
C GLN A 88 -3.92 -30.05 -0.59
N ALA A 89 -2.81 -29.33 -0.40
CA ALA A 89 -2.02 -28.77 -1.48
C ALA A 89 -1.20 -29.84 -2.22
N ARG A 90 -0.87 -29.56 -3.47
CA ARG A 90 0.05 -30.37 -4.30
C ARG A 90 1.37 -29.61 -4.51
N PRO A 91 2.48 -30.31 -4.76
CA PRO A 91 3.75 -29.64 -5.04
C PRO A 91 3.59 -28.56 -6.11
N ARG A 92 4.23 -27.40 -5.89
CA ARG A 92 4.14 -26.17 -6.70
C ARG A 92 2.85 -25.34 -6.55
N ASP A 93 1.87 -25.78 -5.75
CA ASP A 93 0.75 -24.92 -5.35
C ASP A 93 1.26 -23.70 -4.56
N THR A 94 0.43 -22.67 -4.51
CA THR A 94 0.68 -21.47 -3.71
C THR A 94 -0.18 -21.48 -2.45
N LEU A 95 0.45 -21.32 -1.30
CA LEU A 95 -0.18 -21.20 0.01
C LEU A 95 -0.19 -19.73 0.41
N ILE A 96 -1.38 -19.19 0.65
CA ILE A 96 -1.58 -17.78 1.00
C ILE A 96 -2.04 -17.73 2.45
N PHE A 97 -1.37 -16.94 3.28
CA PHE A 97 -1.80 -16.70 4.64
C PHE A 97 -1.88 -15.19 4.88
N THR A 98 -3.08 -14.69 5.11
CA THR A 98 -3.31 -13.28 5.45
C THR A 98 -3.72 -13.15 6.90
N TYR A 99 -3.11 -12.21 7.61
CA TYR A 99 -3.41 -11.89 9.00
C TYR A 99 -3.64 -10.38 9.15
N SER A 100 -4.73 -10.01 9.83
CA SER A 100 -5.03 -8.64 10.24
C SER A 100 -5.37 -8.62 11.73
N GLY A 101 -4.70 -7.77 12.50
CA GLY A 101 -4.87 -7.70 13.95
C GLY A 101 -3.67 -7.11 14.68
N HIS A 102 -3.67 -7.22 16.00
CA HIS A 102 -2.53 -6.80 16.82
C HIS A 102 -1.32 -7.73 16.65
N GLY A 103 -0.15 -7.14 16.45
CA GLY A 103 1.10 -7.79 16.78
C GLY A 103 1.60 -7.34 18.15
N GLY A 104 2.54 -8.07 18.72
CA GLY A 104 3.20 -7.68 19.96
C GLY A 104 4.50 -8.43 20.16
N GLN A 105 5.15 -8.24 21.30
CA GLN A 105 6.41 -8.91 21.60
C GLN A 105 6.27 -9.85 22.78
N GLU A 106 7.05 -10.92 22.78
CA GLU A 106 7.36 -11.68 23.99
C GLU A 106 8.87 -11.71 24.25
N THR A 107 9.27 -12.14 25.45
CA THR A 107 10.70 -12.32 25.74
C THR A 107 11.21 -13.44 24.87
N ASP A 108 12.26 -13.16 24.11
CA ASP A 108 12.90 -14.12 23.23
C ASP A 108 13.20 -15.42 23.99
N ALA A 109 12.75 -16.51 23.40
CA ALA A 109 13.07 -17.86 23.82
C ALA A 109 13.95 -18.51 22.75
N HIS A 110 14.92 -19.33 23.18
CA HIS A 110 15.83 -20.10 22.30
C HIS A 110 15.32 -20.27 20.84
N PRO A 111 16.03 -19.76 19.83
CA PRO A 111 17.49 -19.67 19.80
C PRO A 111 18.15 -18.43 20.42
N PHE A 112 17.40 -17.49 21.02
CA PHE A 112 17.98 -16.26 21.58
C PHE A 112 18.72 -15.43 20.53
N ASP A 113 18.12 -15.33 19.36
CA ASP A 113 18.69 -14.74 18.17
C ASP A 113 18.21 -13.32 17.91
N GLU A 114 17.37 -12.76 18.79
CA GLU A 114 16.91 -11.38 18.66
C GLU A 114 17.83 -10.40 19.41
N GLU A 115 18.37 -9.40 18.69
CA GLU A 115 19.32 -8.42 19.25
C GLU A 115 18.74 -7.59 20.41
N ASP A 116 17.43 -7.37 20.43
CA ASP A 116 16.70 -6.69 21.52
C ASP A 116 16.14 -7.67 22.57
N GLY A 117 16.37 -8.98 22.37
CA GLY A 117 15.94 -10.06 23.23
C GLY A 117 14.42 -10.26 23.25
N LYS A 118 13.74 -10.01 22.12
CA LYS A 118 12.29 -10.15 22.01
C LYS A 118 11.83 -10.75 20.68
N ASP A 119 10.95 -11.75 20.77
CA ASP A 119 10.27 -12.33 19.62
C ASP A 119 9.05 -11.50 19.23
N GLU A 120 8.84 -11.31 17.93
CA GLU A 120 7.60 -10.72 17.42
C GLU A 120 6.49 -11.77 17.36
N THR A 121 5.26 -11.36 17.69
CA THR A 121 4.11 -12.26 17.81
C THR A 121 2.89 -11.74 17.08
N LEU A 122 2.16 -12.64 16.43
CA LEU A 122 0.77 -12.42 16.06
C LEU A 122 -0.10 -12.68 17.28
N ILE A 123 -0.87 -11.68 17.73
CA ILE A 123 -1.80 -11.86 18.84
C ILE A 123 -3.09 -12.47 18.32
N LEU A 124 -3.46 -13.62 18.87
CA LEU A 124 -4.70 -14.30 18.52
C LEU A 124 -5.78 -14.00 19.58
N TYR A 125 -7.04 -14.33 19.29
CA TYR A 125 -8.11 -14.20 20.28
C TYR A 125 -7.78 -14.97 21.56
N GLN A 126 -7.18 -16.16 21.37
CA GLN A 126 -6.59 -16.95 22.43
C GLN A 126 -5.24 -17.51 21.96
N GLY A 127 -4.18 -17.08 22.64
CA GLY A 127 -2.80 -17.47 22.35
C GLY A 127 -2.06 -16.47 21.45
N ARG A 128 -0.83 -16.83 21.10
CA ARG A 128 0.06 -16.06 20.22
C ARG A 128 0.79 -17.04 19.30
N ILE A 129 1.26 -16.55 18.16
CA ILE A 129 2.19 -17.29 17.29
C ILE A 129 3.42 -16.39 17.11
N THR A 130 4.59 -16.88 17.47
CA THR A 130 5.86 -16.15 17.26
C THR A 130 6.28 -16.21 15.79
N ASP A 131 7.08 -15.25 15.37
CA ASP A 131 7.84 -15.26 14.12
C ASP A 131 8.65 -16.55 13.92
N ASP A 132 9.27 -17.08 14.96
CA ASP A 132 9.94 -18.38 15.00
C ASP A 132 9.00 -19.54 14.66
N GLU A 133 7.81 -19.58 15.28
CA GLU A 133 6.81 -20.59 15.00
C GLU A 133 6.30 -20.48 13.56
N LEU A 134 6.07 -19.28 13.05
CA LEU A 134 5.72 -19.05 11.64
C LEU A 134 6.84 -19.54 10.71
N THR A 135 8.09 -19.26 11.04
CA THR A 135 9.25 -19.71 10.25
C THR A 135 9.32 -21.23 10.20
N GLY A 136 9.13 -21.92 11.32
CA GLY A 136 9.03 -23.38 11.37
C GLY A 136 7.93 -23.91 10.46
N LEU A 137 6.72 -23.35 10.55
CA LEU A 137 5.59 -23.75 9.70
C LEU A 137 5.87 -23.55 8.20
N PHE A 138 6.55 -22.47 7.84
CA PHE A 138 6.90 -22.17 6.44
C PHE A 138 8.07 -23.00 5.91
N ALA A 139 9.02 -23.37 6.78
CA ALA A 139 10.12 -24.27 6.44
C ALA A 139 9.61 -25.70 6.19
N GLU A 140 8.67 -26.18 7.01
CA GLU A 140 7.97 -27.47 6.82
C GLU A 140 7.24 -27.54 5.47
N ALA A 141 6.80 -26.38 4.94
CA ALA A 141 6.09 -26.25 3.67
C ALA A 141 7.00 -25.77 2.52
N SER A 142 8.29 -26.14 2.52
CA SER A 142 9.28 -25.70 1.52
C SER A 142 9.05 -26.18 0.08
N GLU A 143 8.19 -27.18 -0.14
CA GLU A 143 7.80 -27.64 -1.48
C GLU A 143 6.77 -26.73 -2.19
N TYR A 144 6.23 -25.74 -1.47
CA TYR A 144 5.19 -24.82 -1.92
C TYR A 144 5.73 -23.40 -2.06
N LYS A 145 5.05 -22.58 -2.87
CA LYS A 145 5.23 -21.12 -2.77
C LYS A 145 4.37 -20.61 -1.63
N ILE A 146 4.90 -19.74 -0.80
CA ILE A 146 4.15 -19.16 0.33
C ILE A 146 4.06 -17.65 0.14
N LEU A 147 2.86 -17.11 0.27
CA LEU A 147 2.59 -15.67 0.33
C LEU A 147 1.97 -15.35 1.68
N PHE A 148 2.74 -14.70 2.55
CA PHE A 148 2.29 -14.25 3.86
C PHE A 148 2.11 -12.74 3.86
N VAL A 149 0.91 -12.29 4.23
CA VAL A 149 0.56 -10.86 4.31
C VAL A 149 0.07 -10.56 5.72
N ALA A 150 0.77 -9.70 6.44
CA ALA A 150 0.43 -9.30 7.80
C ALA A 150 0.17 -7.79 7.87
N ASP A 151 -1.10 -7.42 8.00
CA ASP A 151 -1.51 -6.06 8.35
C ASP A 151 -1.62 -5.93 9.87
N SER A 152 -0.45 -5.91 10.51
CA SER A 152 -0.30 -5.83 11.97
C SER A 152 0.83 -4.89 12.35
N CYS A 153 0.70 -4.26 13.52
CA CYS A 153 1.82 -3.54 14.12
C CYS A 153 2.90 -4.54 14.54
N HIS A 154 4.16 -4.25 14.24
CA HIS A 154 5.27 -4.82 15.01
C HIS A 154 5.53 -3.84 16.19
N SER A 155 5.79 -4.40 17.36
CA SER A 155 6.53 -3.79 18.47
C SER A 155 6.83 -2.27 18.55
N GLY A 156 5.89 -1.50 19.12
CA GLY A 156 6.29 -0.44 20.09
C GLY A 156 6.88 0.87 19.53
N GLY A 157 6.30 1.41 18.46
CA GLY A 157 6.61 2.76 17.97
C GLY A 157 5.89 3.92 18.64
N ILE A 158 6.60 4.80 19.35
CA ILE A 158 6.10 6.14 19.71
C ILE A 158 6.41 7.09 18.55
N THR A 159 5.41 7.50 17.75
CA THR A 159 5.37 8.87 17.18
C THR A 159 4.02 9.23 16.53
N ARG A 160 3.43 10.30 17.08
CA ARG A 160 2.55 11.36 16.50
C ARG A 160 1.19 11.01 15.85
N SER A 161 0.21 11.79 16.34
CA SER A 161 -1.21 11.92 15.93
C SER A 161 -2.05 10.63 15.92
N ALA A 162 -2.51 10.25 17.11
CA ALA A 162 -3.79 9.62 17.44
C ALA A 162 -4.45 8.81 16.30
N CYS A 163 -3.99 7.56 16.09
CA CYS A 163 -4.90 6.53 15.59
C CYS A 163 -6.12 6.48 16.51
N ARG A 164 -7.31 6.30 15.95
CA ARG A 164 -8.57 6.56 16.65
C ARG A 164 -8.80 5.73 17.92
N ASN A 165 -8.02 4.68 18.20
CA ASN A 165 -8.13 3.85 19.41
C ASN A 165 -6.87 3.05 19.81
N SER A 166 -5.66 3.39 19.37
CA SER A 166 -4.47 2.59 19.74
C SER A 166 -3.93 2.98 21.13
N ARG A 167 -4.66 2.65 22.20
CA ARG A 167 -4.10 2.59 23.55
C ARG A 167 -3.47 1.21 23.73
N TRP A 168 -2.16 1.11 23.56
CA TRP A 168 -1.28 0.09 24.13
C TRP A 168 -1.89 -1.30 24.42
N ALA A 169 -1.56 -2.30 23.60
CA ALA A 169 -1.47 -3.68 24.09
C ALA A 169 -0.47 -3.68 25.26
N ARG A 170 -0.96 -3.93 26.49
CA ARG A 170 -0.11 -3.95 27.67
C ARG A 170 0.90 -5.08 27.52
N TYR A 171 2.14 -4.82 27.91
CA TYR A 171 3.18 -5.83 28.09
C TYR A 171 2.66 -6.94 29.02
N SER A 172 2.10 -8.00 28.43
CA SER A 172 1.72 -9.18 29.17
C SER A 172 2.95 -10.07 29.17
N SER A 173 3.43 -10.43 30.36
CA SER A 173 4.45 -11.45 30.53
C SER A 173 3.86 -12.82 30.18
N TYR A 174 3.56 -13.03 28.90
CA TYR A 174 3.21 -14.32 28.35
C TYR A 174 4.50 -15.09 28.16
N ARG A 175 4.66 -16.20 28.87
CA ARG A 175 5.73 -17.16 28.62
C ARG A 175 5.13 -18.29 27.81
N SER A 176 5.45 -18.36 26.52
CA SER A 176 5.20 -19.55 25.73
C SER A 176 5.86 -20.75 26.41
N ARG A 177 5.10 -21.85 26.58
CA ARG A 177 5.63 -23.15 27.05
C ARG A 177 6.17 -23.98 25.88
N SER A 178 6.06 -23.49 24.65
CA SER A 178 6.56 -24.14 23.43
C SER A 178 8.00 -23.67 23.20
N ARG A 179 8.96 -24.58 23.31
CA ARG A 179 10.35 -24.33 22.91
C ARG A 179 10.39 -24.47 21.38
N SER A 180 10.35 -23.37 20.65
CA SER A 180 10.70 -23.40 19.23
C SER A 180 12.18 -23.79 19.11
N ALA A 181 12.52 -24.56 18.06
CA ALA A 181 13.91 -24.90 17.72
C ALA A 181 14.28 -24.33 16.34
N PHE A 182 13.51 -23.35 15.88
CA PHE A 182 13.59 -22.79 14.53
C PHE A 182 14.20 -21.39 14.58
N PRO A 183 14.95 -20.98 13.54
CA PRO A 183 15.52 -19.64 13.46
C PRO A 183 14.45 -18.57 13.10
N THR A 184 14.74 -17.32 13.46
CA THR A 184 13.90 -16.12 13.30
C THR A 184 13.51 -15.74 11.86
N LEU A 185 12.49 -14.87 11.77
CA LEU A 185 12.15 -14.15 10.54
C LEU A 185 13.24 -13.13 10.20
N PHE A 186 13.67 -13.12 8.94
CA PHE A 186 14.85 -12.36 8.50
C PHE A 186 14.85 -10.87 8.87
N LYS A 187 15.85 -10.47 9.66
CA LYS A 187 16.31 -9.08 9.72
C LYS A 187 17.16 -8.77 8.49
N GLN A 188 17.09 -7.51 8.04
CA GLN A 188 17.64 -7.01 6.77
C GLN A 188 19.17 -7.19 6.61
N SER A 189 19.88 -7.64 7.65
CA SER A 189 21.32 -7.86 7.69
C SER A 189 21.79 -9.24 7.22
N ASP A 190 20.89 -10.23 7.07
CA ASP A 190 21.38 -11.61 7.00
C ASP A 190 21.72 -12.08 5.59
N ARG A 191 22.97 -12.53 5.45
CA ARG A 191 23.56 -13.16 4.25
C ARG A 191 22.96 -14.54 3.93
N ASP A 192 21.93 -14.97 4.65
CA ASP A 192 21.29 -16.29 4.57
C ASP A 192 19.90 -16.26 3.89
N MET A 193 19.67 -15.31 2.97
CA MET A 193 18.47 -15.16 2.12
C MET A 193 18.06 -16.43 1.32
N ASN A 194 18.85 -17.49 1.33
CA ASN A 194 18.57 -18.73 0.61
C ASN A 194 17.60 -19.69 1.34
N LYS A 195 17.40 -19.58 2.66
CA LYS A 195 16.65 -20.62 3.42
C LYS A 195 15.12 -20.58 3.25
N LEU A 196 14.53 -19.46 2.85
CA LEU A 196 13.07 -19.32 2.63
C LEU A 196 12.75 -18.57 1.32
N SER A 197 13.55 -18.77 0.28
CA SER A 197 13.33 -18.11 -1.03
C SER A 197 11.96 -18.40 -1.67
N HIS A 198 11.29 -19.47 -1.22
CA HIS A 198 9.93 -19.85 -1.59
C HIS A 198 8.83 -19.05 -0.90
N VAL A 199 9.17 -18.27 0.14
CA VAL A 199 8.24 -17.42 0.89
C VAL A 199 8.37 -15.97 0.43
N THR A 200 7.22 -15.32 0.24
CA THR A 200 7.09 -13.88 0.09
C THR A 200 6.34 -13.33 1.29
N TYR A 201 6.98 -12.45 2.04
CA TYR A 201 6.44 -11.78 3.21
C TYR A 201 6.08 -10.35 2.84
N ILE A 202 4.91 -9.90 3.27
CA ILE A 202 4.47 -8.52 3.14
C ILE A 202 3.95 -8.05 4.50
N THR A 203 4.65 -7.10 5.12
CA THR A 203 4.29 -6.56 6.44
C THR A 203 3.86 -5.10 6.34
N ALA A 204 3.00 -4.66 7.25
CA ALA A 204 2.46 -3.30 7.27
C ALA A 204 3.51 -2.20 7.46
N ALA A 205 4.61 -2.50 8.15
CA ALA A 205 5.69 -1.56 8.44
C ALA A 205 7.04 -2.08 7.94
N ASN A 206 7.94 -1.14 7.62
CA ASN A 206 9.33 -1.38 7.26
C ASN A 206 10.31 -1.25 8.44
N GLN A 207 9.80 -0.88 9.61
CA GLN A 207 10.51 -0.75 10.86
C GLN A 207 9.65 -1.31 11.99
N ASP A 208 10.29 -1.95 12.94
CA ASP A 208 9.61 -2.66 14.02
C ASP A 208 8.92 -1.68 14.99
N SER A 209 9.36 -0.41 15.02
CA SER A 209 8.84 0.64 15.89
C SER A 209 7.81 1.58 15.23
N ILE A 210 6.84 1.07 14.47
CA ILE A 210 5.76 1.91 13.88
C ILE A 210 4.39 1.38 14.31
N SER A 211 3.59 2.27 14.90
CA SER A 211 2.17 1.99 15.15
C SER A 211 1.37 2.10 13.84
N ILE A 212 0.65 1.04 13.47
CA ILE A 212 -0.24 1.00 12.31
C ILE A 212 -1.65 1.43 12.73
N CYS A 213 -2.22 2.40 12.03
CA CYS A 213 -3.59 2.84 12.26
C CYS A 213 -4.58 2.09 11.36
N GLU A 214 -5.84 2.08 11.77
CA GLU A 214 -6.97 1.79 10.89
C GLU A 214 -7.42 3.08 10.20
N TYR A 215 -7.71 2.98 8.91
CA TYR A 215 -8.10 4.10 8.05
C TYR A 215 -9.50 3.87 7.50
N GLU A 216 -10.28 4.95 7.37
CA GLU A 216 -11.58 4.84 6.74
C GLU A 216 -11.43 4.77 5.22
N LEU A 217 -11.54 3.57 4.68
CA LEU A 217 -11.37 3.24 3.26
C LEU A 217 -12.67 2.58 2.76
N GLY A 218 -13.25 3.11 1.69
CA GLY A 218 -14.54 2.59 1.18
C GLY A 218 -15.72 2.71 2.16
N GLY A 219 -15.65 3.64 3.12
CA GLY A 219 -16.71 3.88 4.12
C GLY A 219 -16.70 2.92 5.31
N LYS A 220 -15.65 2.12 5.47
CA LYS A 220 -15.39 1.27 6.64
C LYS A 220 -13.95 1.45 7.11
N LEU A 221 -13.65 1.04 8.35
CA LEU A 221 -12.27 0.98 8.83
C LEU A 221 -11.57 -0.25 8.26
N HIS A 222 -10.34 -0.05 7.82
CA HIS A 222 -9.47 -1.05 7.20
C HIS A 222 -8.00 -0.74 7.53
N GLY A 223 -7.17 -1.77 7.60
CA GLY A 223 -5.73 -1.65 7.47
C GLY A 223 -5.35 -1.27 6.04
N ALA A 224 -4.43 -0.32 5.90
CA ALA A 224 -4.09 0.20 4.58
C ALA A 224 -3.41 -0.86 3.70
N LEU A 225 -2.59 -1.75 4.29
CA LEU A 225 -1.92 -2.79 3.53
C LEU A 225 -2.94 -3.79 2.98
N SER A 226 -3.86 -4.29 3.80
CA SER A 226 -4.93 -5.22 3.40
C SER A 226 -5.80 -4.62 2.28
N TRP A 227 -6.18 -3.35 2.42
CA TRP A 227 -6.97 -2.63 1.43
C TRP A 227 -6.28 -2.56 0.07
N PHE A 228 -5.03 -2.10 0.03
CA PHE A 228 -4.30 -1.98 -1.23
C PHE A 228 -3.84 -3.32 -1.77
N PHE A 229 -3.55 -4.30 -0.94
CA PHE A 229 -3.29 -5.67 -1.39
C PHE A 229 -4.52 -6.26 -2.08
N ALA A 230 -5.73 -6.08 -1.53
CA ALA A 230 -6.96 -6.47 -2.21
C ALA A 230 -7.09 -5.77 -3.58
N LYS A 231 -6.82 -4.47 -3.68
CA LYS A 231 -6.80 -3.75 -4.97
C LYS A 231 -5.75 -4.28 -5.95
N ALA A 232 -4.56 -4.65 -5.47
CA ALA A 232 -3.53 -5.28 -6.27
C ALA A 232 -4.01 -6.60 -6.89
N LEU A 233 -4.70 -7.43 -6.09
CA LEU A 233 -5.33 -8.67 -6.55
C LEU A 233 -6.44 -8.45 -7.59
N LYS A 234 -7.09 -7.28 -7.57
CA LYS A 234 -8.09 -6.86 -8.56
C LYS A 234 -7.46 -6.31 -9.84
N GLY A 235 -6.12 -6.32 -9.93
CA GLY A 235 -5.36 -5.93 -11.11
C GLY A 235 -4.79 -4.51 -11.06
N GLU A 236 -4.98 -3.73 -9.98
CA GLU A 236 -4.44 -2.37 -9.88
C GLU A 236 -2.90 -2.33 -9.84
N ALA A 237 -2.24 -3.44 -9.53
CA ALA A 237 -0.77 -3.57 -9.52
C ALA A 237 -0.18 -4.15 -10.82
N ASN A 238 -1.01 -4.55 -11.79
CA ASN A 238 -0.55 -5.17 -13.04
C ASN A 238 0.18 -4.15 -13.92
N ASP A 239 1.40 -4.47 -14.35
CA ASP A 239 2.25 -3.57 -15.13
C ASP A 239 1.87 -3.43 -16.62
N GLY A 240 0.69 -3.93 -17.00
CA GLY A 240 0.16 -3.84 -18.35
C GLY A 240 0.69 -4.94 -19.28
N THR A 241 1.46 -5.91 -18.76
CA THR A 241 1.85 -7.11 -19.52
C THR A 241 0.70 -8.09 -19.75
N ASN A 242 -0.43 -7.91 -19.03
CA ASN A 242 -1.65 -8.70 -19.15
C ASN A 242 -1.41 -10.22 -19.05
N ASN A 243 -0.40 -10.61 -18.27
CA ASN A 243 -0.01 -12.00 -18.05
C ASN A 243 -0.85 -12.69 -16.95
N TRP A 244 -1.80 -11.95 -16.33
CA TRP A 244 -2.67 -12.38 -15.24
C TRP A 244 -1.92 -12.99 -14.04
N GLN A 245 -0.67 -12.59 -13.86
CA GLN A 245 0.16 -12.98 -12.73
C GLN A 245 0.67 -11.72 -12.06
N LEU A 246 0.66 -11.74 -10.74
CA LEU A 246 1.26 -10.70 -9.94
C LEU A 246 2.63 -11.19 -9.46
N THR A 247 3.63 -10.35 -9.64
CA THR A 247 5.03 -10.62 -9.28
C THR A 247 5.44 -9.88 -8.01
N ARG A 248 6.53 -10.32 -7.37
CA ARG A 248 7.14 -9.57 -6.25
C ARG A 248 7.46 -8.13 -6.65
N GLY A 249 8.02 -7.93 -7.85
CA GLY A 249 8.37 -6.60 -8.35
C GLY A 249 7.16 -5.67 -8.53
N GLU A 250 6.04 -6.20 -9.02
CA GLU A 250 4.81 -5.39 -9.13
C GLU A 250 4.24 -5.01 -7.76
N LEU A 251 4.24 -5.92 -6.79
CA LEU A 251 3.80 -5.63 -5.42
C LEU A 251 4.74 -4.67 -4.69
N ASP A 252 6.05 -4.82 -4.86
CA ASP A 252 7.08 -3.99 -4.22
C ASP A 252 7.09 -2.56 -4.79
N ASP A 253 6.63 -2.37 -6.03
CA ASP A 253 6.40 -1.04 -6.61
C ASP A 253 5.04 -0.45 -6.18
N TYR A 254 3.97 -1.26 -6.20
CA TYR A 254 2.61 -0.78 -5.99
C TYR A 254 2.26 -0.53 -4.51
N LEU A 255 2.55 -1.48 -3.61
CA LEU A 255 2.07 -1.41 -2.22
C LEU A 255 2.71 -0.26 -1.43
N PRO A 256 4.05 -0.06 -1.46
CA PRO A 256 4.66 1.02 -0.69
C PRO A 256 4.12 2.38 -1.06
N GLU A 257 3.94 2.65 -2.35
CA GLU A 257 3.40 3.93 -2.79
C GLU A 257 1.95 4.12 -2.36
N LYS A 258 1.05 3.18 -2.69
CA LYS A 258 -0.37 3.37 -2.44
C LYS A 258 -0.69 3.45 -0.95
N VAL A 259 -0.01 2.64 -0.15
CA VAL A 259 -0.14 2.70 1.32
C VAL A 259 0.42 4.02 1.85
N ARG A 260 1.59 4.48 1.41
CA ARG A 260 2.14 5.77 1.85
C ARG A 260 1.22 6.94 1.48
N ASP A 261 0.70 6.95 0.27
CA ASP A 261 -0.22 7.97 -0.21
C ASP A 261 -1.51 8.03 0.63
N ALA A 262 -2.09 6.87 0.92
CA ALA A 262 -3.31 6.80 1.71
C ALA A 262 -3.09 7.11 3.19
N THR A 263 -1.88 6.88 3.70
CA THR A 263 -1.54 7.07 5.12
C THR A 263 -0.76 8.36 5.40
N ASN A 264 -0.56 9.22 4.39
CA ASN A 264 0.29 10.42 4.48
C ASN A 264 1.71 10.10 4.98
N ASN A 265 2.33 9.07 4.38
CA ASN A 265 3.67 8.57 4.70
C ASN A 265 3.83 8.00 6.12
N LYS A 266 2.74 7.82 6.89
CA LYS A 266 2.80 7.21 8.23
C LYS A 266 3.07 5.71 8.19
N GLN A 267 2.71 5.06 7.10
CA GLN A 267 2.89 3.63 6.91
C GLN A 267 3.66 3.37 5.62
N THR A 268 4.70 2.54 5.69
CA THR A 268 5.43 2.03 4.53
C THR A 268 5.52 0.51 4.66
N PRO A 269 4.77 -0.26 3.85
CA PRO A 269 4.84 -1.71 3.88
C PRO A 269 6.19 -2.19 3.37
N LYS A 270 6.56 -3.39 3.81
CA LYS A 270 7.82 -4.04 3.44
C LYS A 270 7.51 -5.37 2.79
N LEU A 271 8.11 -5.61 1.63
CA LEU A 271 8.06 -6.88 0.92
C LEU A 271 9.44 -7.56 0.98
N LEU A 272 9.46 -8.85 1.34
CA LEU A 272 10.67 -9.68 1.36
C LEU A 272 10.42 -11.03 0.68
N PRO A 273 11.40 -11.59 -0.05
CA PRO A 273 12.56 -10.90 -0.64
C PRO A 273 12.16 -9.72 -1.53
N ARG A 274 12.99 -8.68 -1.61
CA ARG A 274 12.69 -7.47 -2.41
C ARG A 274 12.44 -7.77 -3.88
N GLY A 275 11.72 -6.87 -4.55
CA GLY A 275 11.10 -7.04 -5.86
C GLY A 275 11.96 -7.70 -6.93
N ASP A 276 11.42 -8.78 -7.51
CA ASP A 276 11.95 -9.46 -8.69
C ASP A 276 10.80 -10.01 -9.58
N SER A 277 11.14 -10.79 -10.60
CA SER A 277 10.15 -11.34 -11.55
C SER A 277 9.47 -12.63 -11.05
N GLN A 278 9.64 -13.02 -9.78
CA GLN A 278 8.99 -14.22 -9.27
C GLN A 278 7.48 -13.96 -9.14
N SER A 279 6.68 -14.77 -9.83
CA SER A 279 5.23 -14.80 -9.65
C SER A 279 4.86 -15.29 -8.25
N VAL A 280 4.05 -14.48 -7.57
CA VAL A 280 3.55 -14.73 -6.21
C VAL A 280 2.11 -15.24 -6.21
N ILE A 281 1.25 -14.74 -7.10
CA ILE A 281 -0.15 -15.14 -7.18
C ILE A 281 -0.66 -14.97 -8.62
N SER A 282 -1.51 -15.89 -9.06
CA SER A 282 -2.24 -15.84 -10.32
C SER A 282 -3.61 -15.20 -10.08
N LEU A 283 -3.95 -14.18 -10.86
CA LEU A 283 -5.21 -13.42 -10.73
C LEU A 283 -6.38 -14.09 -11.48
N GLY A 284 -6.11 -15.16 -12.23
CA GLY A 284 -7.09 -15.77 -13.14
C GLY A 284 -7.30 -14.94 -14.42
N SER A 285 -7.88 -15.55 -15.46
CA SER A 285 -8.16 -14.88 -16.74
C SER A 285 -9.06 -13.66 -16.59
N GLU A 286 -8.99 -12.69 -17.52
CA GLU A 286 -9.80 -11.47 -17.65
C GLU A 286 -11.29 -11.60 -17.26
N SER A 287 -11.93 -12.72 -17.60
CA SER A 287 -13.33 -13.02 -17.25
C SER A 287 -13.62 -13.14 -15.74
N ALA A 288 -12.61 -13.42 -14.91
CA ALA A 288 -12.78 -13.62 -13.46
C ALA A 288 -13.01 -12.29 -12.72
N TYR A 289 -12.60 -11.18 -13.33
CA TYR A 289 -12.71 -9.85 -12.74
C TYR A 289 -13.18 -8.83 -13.79
N HIS A 290 -14.24 -9.14 -14.54
CA HIS A 290 -15.02 -8.10 -15.21
C HIS A 290 -15.85 -7.36 -14.17
N ASP A 291 -15.18 -6.50 -13.39
CA ASP A 291 -15.83 -5.26 -13.02
C ASP A 291 -15.91 -4.44 -14.32
N ASN A 292 -17.07 -4.49 -14.99
CA ASN A 292 -17.36 -3.72 -16.20
C ASN A 292 -17.40 -2.19 -15.94
N THR A 293 -16.91 -1.74 -14.79
CA THR A 293 -16.74 -0.32 -14.50
C THR A 293 -15.61 0.21 -15.38
N PRO A 294 -15.90 1.08 -16.36
CA PRO A 294 -14.88 1.73 -17.17
C PRO A 294 -13.84 2.41 -16.27
N PRO A 295 -12.58 2.61 -16.72
CA PRO A 295 -11.62 3.41 -15.97
C PRO A 295 -12.32 4.69 -15.53
N LEU A 296 -12.37 4.89 -14.20
CA LEU A 296 -13.15 5.93 -13.56
C LEU A 296 -12.90 7.24 -14.31
N ARG A 297 -13.94 7.76 -14.98
CA ARG A 297 -14.02 9.18 -15.32
C ARG A 297 -13.65 9.96 -14.06
N PRO A 298 -13.02 11.15 -14.16
CA PRO A 298 -12.53 11.85 -12.98
C PRO A 298 -13.66 11.86 -11.99
N ASP A 299 -13.42 11.29 -10.80
CA ASP A 299 -14.40 11.32 -9.75
C ASP A 299 -14.51 12.78 -9.32
N ASN A 300 -15.32 13.53 -10.08
CA ASN A 300 -15.75 14.88 -9.80
C ASN A 300 -16.71 14.87 -8.59
N SER A 301 -16.72 13.78 -7.80
CA SER A 301 -17.42 13.72 -6.54
C SER A 301 -17.03 14.92 -5.71
N ALA A 302 -18.07 15.43 -5.09
CA ALA A 302 -17.94 16.37 -4.02
C ALA A 302 -17.00 15.81 -2.93
N ILE A 303 -16.06 16.64 -2.48
CA ILE A 303 -15.22 16.36 -1.33
C ILE A 303 -16.11 16.19 -0.10
N ALA A 304 -15.99 15.06 0.58
CA ALA A 304 -16.71 14.80 1.81
C ALA A 304 -16.12 15.67 2.92
N ILE A 305 -16.88 16.66 3.39
CA ILE A 305 -16.44 17.55 4.46
C ILE A 305 -17.23 17.28 5.75
N LYS A 306 -16.51 17.27 6.87
CA LYS A 306 -17.09 17.34 8.21
C LYS A 306 -16.80 18.70 8.81
N VAL A 307 -17.80 19.40 9.33
CA VAL A 307 -17.62 20.69 10.02
C VAL A 307 -18.01 20.54 11.47
N GLU A 308 -17.11 20.93 12.37
CA GLU A 308 -17.26 20.86 13.82
C GLU A 308 -17.20 22.26 14.43
N ASN A 309 -17.96 22.47 15.51
CA ASN A 309 -18.00 23.72 16.29
C ASN A 309 -18.39 24.98 15.49
N GLY A 310 -19.11 24.83 14.38
CA GLY A 310 -19.56 25.93 13.55
C GLY A 310 -20.29 25.47 12.29
N SER A 311 -20.36 26.35 11.30
CA SER A 311 -20.99 26.06 10.00
C SER A 311 -20.03 26.39 8.86
N ALA A 312 -20.15 25.64 7.77
CA ALA A 312 -19.42 25.96 6.55
C ALA A 312 -19.85 27.34 6.02
N PRO A 313 -18.93 28.20 5.56
CA PRO A 313 -19.30 29.44 4.91
C PRO A 313 -20.11 29.17 3.62
N PRO A 314 -21.05 30.06 3.26
CA PRO A 314 -21.85 29.88 2.05
C PRO A 314 -20.98 30.00 0.79
N GLY A 315 -21.41 29.35 -0.30
CA GLY A 315 -20.77 29.45 -1.61
C GLY A 315 -19.67 28.43 -1.89
N LEU A 316 -19.40 27.50 -0.98
CA LEU A 316 -18.50 26.37 -1.24
C LEU A 316 -19.05 25.47 -2.36
N LYS A 317 -18.15 25.06 -3.26
CA LYS A 317 -18.46 24.23 -4.42
C LYS A 317 -17.81 22.86 -4.25
N ARG A 318 -18.40 21.85 -4.90
CA ARG A 318 -17.87 20.47 -4.94
C ARG A 318 -17.65 19.88 -3.54
N ILE A 319 -18.63 20.08 -2.64
CA ILE A 319 -18.61 19.51 -1.29
C ILE A 319 -19.86 18.69 -0.99
N ARG A 320 -19.71 17.70 -0.12
CA ARG A 320 -20.78 16.89 0.47
C ARG A 320 -20.57 16.90 1.96
N GLN A 321 -21.53 17.43 2.72
CA GLN A 321 -21.44 17.37 4.18
C GLN A 321 -21.75 15.97 4.67
N VAL A 322 -20.92 15.45 5.58
CA VAL A 322 -21.03 14.09 6.12
C VAL A 322 -20.87 14.10 7.64
N GLY A 323 -21.47 13.10 8.31
CA GLY A 323 -21.30 12.90 9.76
C GLY A 323 -20.04 12.10 10.15
N GLY A 324 -19.59 11.21 9.27
CA GLY A 324 -18.38 10.38 9.35
C GLY A 324 -17.86 10.11 7.92
N GLY A 325 -16.65 9.55 7.76
CA GLY A 325 -16.08 9.33 6.42
C GLY A 325 -15.83 10.59 5.63
N PHE A 326 -14.94 11.43 6.15
CA PHE A 326 -14.59 12.71 5.55
C PHE A 326 -13.24 12.66 4.85
N ASP A 327 -13.16 13.40 3.75
CA ASP A 327 -11.90 13.77 3.09
C ASP A 327 -11.20 14.89 3.85
N LEU A 328 -11.98 15.84 4.36
CA LEU A 328 -11.54 17.01 5.11
C LEU A 328 -12.43 17.25 6.32
N ARG A 329 -11.83 17.50 7.48
CA ARG A 329 -12.52 17.92 8.71
C ARG A 329 -12.12 19.34 9.08
N PHE A 330 -13.11 20.21 9.19
CA PHE A 330 -12.95 21.62 9.54
C PHE A 330 -13.42 21.83 10.98
N VAL A 331 -12.51 22.22 11.86
CA VAL A 331 -12.81 22.53 13.27
C VAL A 331 -12.78 24.04 13.45
N VAL A 332 -13.95 24.65 13.61
CA VAL A 332 -14.09 26.10 13.73
C VAL A 332 -13.67 26.54 15.14
N LYS A 333 -12.69 27.45 15.21
CA LYS A 333 -12.11 28.05 16.43
C LYS A 333 -11.95 29.57 16.21
N TYR A 334 -13.08 30.28 16.12
CA TYR A 334 -13.11 31.69 15.73
C TYR A 334 -11.96 32.53 16.34
N PRO A 335 -11.28 33.36 15.53
CA PRO A 335 -11.59 33.73 14.14
C PRO A 335 -10.99 32.79 13.06
N TYR A 336 -10.42 31.65 13.44
CA TYR A 336 -9.77 30.70 12.54
C TYR A 336 -10.42 29.31 12.56
N THR A 337 -10.16 28.53 11.53
CA THR A 337 -10.62 27.15 11.38
C THR A 337 -9.41 26.28 11.12
N GLU A 338 -9.24 25.25 11.92
CA GLU A 338 -8.22 24.23 11.69
C GLU A 338 -8.77 23.19 10.73
N VAL A 339 -7.97 22.83 9.72
CA VAL A 339 -8.36 21.86 8.71
C VAL A 339 -7.51 20.61 8.88
N PHE A 340 -8.18 19.47 8.93
CA PHE A 340 -7.59 18.15 9.08
C PHE A 340 -7.90 17.29 7.85
N ASN A 341 -6.98 16.43 7.46
CA ASN A 341 -7.20 15.41 6.43
C ASN A 341 -7.94 14.18 7.01
N HIS A 342 -8.18 13.17 6.17
CA HIS A 342 -8.84 11.91 6.55
C HIS A 342 -8.04 11.08 7.57
N THR A 343 -6.74 11.29 7.70
CA THR A 343 -5.87 10.68 8.74
C THR A 343 -5.81 11.48 10.03
N ASN A 344 -6.66 12.52 10.18
CA ASN A 344 -6.71 13.43 11.32
C ASN A 344 -5.43 14.25 11.57
N ASP A 345 -4.57 14.43 10.57
CA ASP A 345 -3.46 15.37 10.66
C ASP A 345 -3.92 16.77 10.31
N LYS A 346 -3.47 17.76 11.09
CA LYS A 346 -3.72 19.17 10.80
C LYS A 346 -2.92 19.58 9.57
N ILE A 347 -3.60 19.90 8.47
CA ILE A 347 -2.99 20.27 7.19
C ILE A 347 -3.00 21.78 6.93
N ALA A 348 -3.87 22.54 7.58
CA ALA A 348 -3.97 23.97 7.37
C ALA A 348 -4.63 24.70 8.54
N THR A 349 -4.40 26.02 8.60
CA THR A 349 -5.23 26.94 9.37
C THR A 349 -5.75 28.01 8.43
N VAL A 350 -7.07 28.17 8.36
CA VAL A 350 -7.75 29.16 7.50
C VAL A 350 -8.59 30.09 8.35
N SER A 351 -8.98 31.24 7.84
CA SER A 351 -9.94 32.13 8.51
C SER A 351 -11.35 31.53 8.46
N SER A 352 -12.07 31.59 9.57
CA SER A 352 -13.46 31.13 9.63
C SER A 352 -14.41 31.98 8.79
N HIS A 353 -14.03 33.21 8.44
CA HIS A 353 -14.88 34.16 7.71
C HIS A 353 -14.61 34.21 6.20
N LYS A 354 -13.53 33.61 5.72
CA LYS A 354 -13.08 33.71 4.32
C LYS A 354 -13.39 32.44 3.54
N THR A 355 -14.49 32.45 2.78
CA THR A 355 -14.90 31.33 1.91
C THR A 355 -13.79 30.91 0.94
N ASP A 356 -13.02 31.86 0.39
CA ASP A 356 -11.95 31.59 -0.57
C ASP A 356 -10.83 30.72 0.03
N GLN A 357 -10.52 30.90 1.32
CA GLN A 357 -9.50 30.09 2.00
C GLN A 357 -9.96 28.65 2.22
N TRP A 358 -11.24 28.43 2.54
CA TRP A 358 -11.82 27.09 2.62
C TRP A 358 -11.85 26.43 1.25
N GLN A 359 -12.28 27.16 0.23
CA GLN A 359 -12.37 26.64 -1.13
C GLN A 359 -11.00 26.22 -1.67
N ARG A 360 -9.92 26.98 -1.41
CA ARG A 360 -8.56 26.59 -1.83
C ARG A 360 -8.11 25.23 -1.27
N VAL A 361 -8.41 24.94 0.00
CA VAL A 361 -8.06 23.64 0.60
C VAL A 361 -8.92 22.51 0.01
N ILE A 362 -10.18 22.78 -0.29
CA ILE A 362 -11.08 21.83 -0.98
C ILE A 362 -10.57 21.55 -2.40
N ASP A 363 -10.24 22.58 -3.17
CA ASP A 363 -9.73 22.47 -4.53
C ASP A 363 -8.41 21.70 -4.58
N LYS A 364 -7.51 21.94 -3.60
CA LYS A 364 -6.29 21.14 -3.41
C LYS A 364 -6.61 19.65 -3.24
N LYS A 365 -7.50 19.30 -2.31
CA LYS A 365 -7.88 17.89 -2.08
C LYS A 365 -8.52 17.27 -3.32
N GLN A 366 -9.34 18.03 -4.04
CA GLN A 366 -9.96 17.60 -5.27
C GLN A 366 -8.94 17.30 -6.37
N LEU A 367 -7.95 18.18 -6.57
CA LEU A 367 -6.88 17.93 -7.53
C LEU A 367 -6.07 16.68 -7.14
N LEU A 368 -5.62 16.56 -5.90
CA LEU A 368 -4.86 15.40 -5.43
C LEU A 368 -5.62 14.08 -5.63
N LYS A 369 -6.91 14.05 -5.28
CA LYS A 369 -7.76 12.87 -5.49
C LYS A 369 -7.89 12.55 -6.99
N THR A 370 -8.12 13.58 -7.81
CA THR A 370 -8.21 13.41 -9.26
C THR A 370 -6.91 12.86 -9.85
N LEU A 371 -5.75 13.38 -9.41
CA LEU A 371 -4.45 12.89 -9.84
C LEU A 371 -4.19 11.44 -9.40
N ALA A 372 -4.65 11.04 -8.22
CA ALA A 372 -4.53 9.67 -7.72
C ALA A 372 -5.42 8.67 -8.48
N ASP A 373 -6.63 9.09 -8.88
CA ASP A 373 -7.65 8.22 -9.49
C ASP A 373 -7.53 8.10 -11.02
N GLN A 374 -7.04 9.14 -11.70
CA GLN A 374 -7.14 9.27 -13.16
C GLN A 374 -5.89 8.90 -13.96
N PHE A 375 -4.71 8.91 -13.35
CA PHE A 375 -3.48 8.69 -14.10
C PHE A 375 -3.22 7.20 -14.21
N ASP A 376 -3.40 6.72 -15.44
CA ASP A 376 -3.30 5.36 -15.95
C ASP A 376 -2.69 4.39 -14.93
N MET A 377 -3.56 3.68 -14.20
CA MET A 377 -3.17 2.66 -13.22
C MET A 377 -2.34 1.52 -13.84
N ARG A 378 -2.16 1.48 -15.17
CA ARG A 378 -1.23 0.57 -15.85
C ARG A 378 0.22 1.05 -15.81
N LEU A 379 0.47 2.32 -15.53
CA LEU A 379 1.80 2.88 -15.42
C LEU A 379 2.23 2.90 -13.96
N ARG A 380 3.34 2.21 -13.68
CA ARG A 380 3.98 2.24 -12.36
C ARG A 380 4.27 3.69 -11.95
N PRO A 381 4.12 4.08 -10.68
CA PRO A 381 4.03 5.49 -10.38
C PRO A 381 5.38 6.05 -9.90
N ILE A 382 5.49 7.38 -9.74
CA ILE A 382 6.81 8.02 -9.60
C ILE A 382 7.34 7.83 -8.18
N ARG A 383 8.58 7.34 -8.06
CA ARG A 383 9.26 7.28 -6.77
C ARG A 383 9.77 8.66 -6.37
N ILE A 384 9.26 9.15 -5.25
CA ILE A 384 9.71 10.38 -4.59
C ILE A 384 10.19 10.01 -3.20
N GLU A 385 11.44 10.35 -2.90
CA GLU A 385 12.02 10.16 -1.57
C GLU A 385 12.39 11.50 -0.97
N LEU A 386 12.08 11.68 0.31
CA LEU A 386 12.56 12.78 1.14
C LEU A 386 13.59 12.24 2.12
N ARG A 387 14.84 12.69 2.00
CA ARG A 387 15.95 12.20 2.82
C ARG A 387 15.73 12.44 4.31
N GLU A 388 15.13 13.57 4.66
CA GLU A 388 14.85 13.98 6.04
C GLU A 388 13.73 13.16 6.71
N GLY A 389 13.03 12.31 5.95
CA GLY A 389 11.94 11.48 6.46
C GLY A 389 10.58 12.20 6.46
N PRO A 390 9.53 11.56 7.01
CA PRO A 390 8.15 12.07 6.96
C PRO A 390 7.78 12.97 8.15
N ASP A 391 8.74 13.31 9.01
CA ASP A 391 8.51 14.09 10.23
C ASP A 391 8.10 15.54 9.94
N LEU A 392 7.66 16.26 10.99
CA LEU A 392 7.37 17.68 10.88
C LEU A 392 8.67 18.47 10.65
N HIS A 393 8.76 19.16 9.51
CA HIS A 393 9.90 19.98 9.14
C HIS A 393 9.72 21.43 9.60
N ARG A 394 10.78 22.01 10.15
CA ARG A 394 10.74 23.34 10.79
C ARG A 394 11.09 24.44 9.81
N TYR A 395 10.64 25.66 10.11
CA TYR A 395 11.01 26.86 9.36
C TYR A 395 12.52 26.97 9.15
N GLY A 396 12.93 27.22 7.90
CA GLY A 396 14.34 27.34 7.51
C GLY A 396 15.07 26.02 7.24
N GLU A 397 14.46 24.87 7.57
CA GLU A 397 15.01 23.55 7.26
C GLU A 397 15.14 23.35 5.74
N ARG A 398 16.14 22.57 5.31
CA ARG A 398 16.41 22.27 3.90
C ARG A 398 16.04 20.84 3.58
N LEU A 399 15.04 20.66 2.72
CA LEU A 399 14.49 19.38 2.31
C LEU A 399 15.14 18.89 1.02
N HIS A 400 15.55 17.62 1.01
CA HIS A 400 16.30 17.00 -0.08
C HIS A 400 15.45 15.88 -0.70
N PHE A 401 14.82 16.21 -1.82
CA PHE A 401 14.00 15.27 -2.58
C PHE A 401 14.78 14.62 -3.71
N SER A 402 14.53 13.32 -3.89
CA SER A 402 15.01 12.53 -5.02
C SER A 402 13.82 11.98 -5.79
N ILE A 403 13.81 12.15 -7.10
CA ILE A 403 12.70 11.75 -7.98
C ILE A 403 13.22 10.76 -9.02
N ALA A 404 12.53 9.65 -9.23
CA ALA A 404 12.77 8.76 -10.37
C ALA A 404 11.47 8.19 -10.93
N PRO A 405 11.45 7.85 -12.22
CA PRO A 405 10.39 6.99 -12.74
C PRO A 405 10.39 5.67 -11.95
N ALA A 406 9.24 5.03 -11.86
CA ALA A 406 9.19 3.64 -11.42
C ALA A 406 10.14 2.79 -12.27
N ALA A 407 10.86 1.87 -11.63
CA ALA A 407 11.75 0.97 -12.35
C ALA A 407 10.91 0.12 -13.32
N GLY A 408 11.32 0.03 -14.58
CA GLY A 408 10.95 -1.14 -15.37
C GLY A 408 11.73 -2.35 -14.85
N SER A 409 11.16 -3.55 -14.91
CA SER A 409 11.86 -4.78 -14.55
C SER A 409 13.12 -4.97 -15.42
N LYS A 410 14.29 -4.50 -14.98
CA LYS A 410 15.57 -4.88 -15.59
C LYS A 410 16.66 -5.04 -14.53
N ARG A 411 16.94 -6.31 -14.22
CA ARG A 411 18.22 -7.04 -14.02
C ARG A 411 19.55 -6.31 -13.67
N SER A 412 19.55 -5.06 -13.23
CA SER A 412 20.77 -4.31 -12.91
C SER A 412 20.55 -3.38 -11.71
N CYS A 413 19.96 -3.91 -10.63
CA CYS A 413 19.99 -3.24 -9.34
C CYS A 413 21.05 -3.96 -8.53
N ASP A 414 22.29 -3.49 -8.62
CA ASP A 414 23.40 -4.05 -7.86
C ASP A 414 23.19 -3.73 -6.37
N LYS A 415 23.09 -4.79 -5.58
CA LYS A 415 23.41 -4.95 -4.15
C LYS A 415 23.33 -3.67 -3.29
N GLY A 416 22.20 -3.52 -2.58
CA GLY A 416 22.20 -2.93 -1.22
C GLY A 416 21.88 -1.45 -1.06
N LEU A 417 21.75 -0.67 -2.13
CA LEU A 417 21.23 0.70 -2.09
C LEU A 417 19.94 0.75 -2.91
N GLY A 418 18.84 1.26 -2.34
CA GLY A 418 17.47 1.15 -2.87
C GLY A 418 17.16 1.86 -4.19
N TRP A 419 18.13 2.05 -5.08
CA TRP A 419 17.97 2.74 -6.36
C TRP A 419 18.57 1.95 -7.51
N CYS A 420 17.81 1.76 -8.59
CA CYS A 420 18.33 1.26 -9.85
C CYS A 420 18.73 2.47 -10.72
N ASP A 421 19.99 2.54 -11.13
CA ASP A 421 20.49 3.55 -12.08
C ASP A 421 19.82 3.32 -13.45
N SER A 422 18.68 3.97 -13.67
CA SER A 422 17.92 3.87 -14.91
C SER A 422 18.26 5.05 -15.81
N THR A 423 19.43 4.98 -16.45
CA THR A 423 19.83 5.91 -17.52
C THR A 423 18.93 5.85 -18.77
N ALA A 424 17.94 4.94 -18.82
CA ALA A 424 17.06 4.74 -19.96
C ALA A 424 15.59 4.53 -19.55
N SER A 425 14.95 5.58 -19.02
CA SER A 425 13.48 5.65 -18.99
C SER A 425 12.97 6.51 -20.14
N SER A 426 11.92 6.04 -20.83
CA SER A 426 11.18 6.88 -21.78
C SER A 426 10.43 8.01 -21.10
N PHE A 427 10.16 7.91 -19.80
CA PHE A 427 9.51 8.93 -18.98
C PHE A 427 10.55 9.85 -18.35
N ASN A 428 11.04 10.80 -19.13
CA ASN A 428 12.12 11.69 -18.71
C ASN A 428 11.75 13.17 -18.81
N ALA A 429 10.56 13.50 -19.29
CA ALA A 429 10.08 14.87 -19.35
C ALA A 429 9.35 15.24 -18.05
N MET A 430 10.00 16.04 -17.19
CA MET A 430 9.54 16.29 -15.83
C MET A 430 8.79 17.61 -15.69
N THR A 431 7.71 17.58 -14.93
CA THR A 431 7.05 18.74 -14.35
C THR A 431 6.92 18.53 -12.84
N LEU A 432 7.26 19.55 -12.06
CA LEU A 432 7.22 19.46 -10.60
C LEU A 432 6.54 20.71 -10.03
N PHE A 433 5.66 20.52 -9.06
CA PHE A 433 5.03 21.60 -8.32
C PHE A 433 4.72 21.15 -6.89
N ASN A 434 4.63 22.11 -5.97
CA ASN A 434 4.12 21.90 -4.62
C ASN A 434 2.70 22.48 -4.52
N LEU A 435 1.83 21.80 -3.77
CA LEU A 435 0.56 22.33 -3.31
C LEU A 435 0.66 22.58 -1.80
N ALA A 436 0.72 23.85 -1.41
CA ALA A 436 0.93 24.22 -0.02
C ALA A 436 -0.27 23.90 0.88
N GLY A 437 -0.09 23.93 2.21
CA GLY A 437 -1.14 23.61 3.18
C GLY A 437 -2.42 24.42 2.99
N ASN A 438 -2.29 25.71 2.65
CA ASN A 438 -3.41 26.61 2.39
C ASN A 438 -4.03 26.47 0.98
N GLY A 439 -3.52 25.55 0.15
CA GLY A 439 -3.93 25.36 -1.24
C GLY A 439 -3.27 26.30 -2.23
N ASP A 440 -2.12 26.91 -1.94
CA ASP A 440 -1.37 27.66 -2.95
C ASP A 440 -0.56 26.72 -3.85
N LEU A 441 -0.59 26.98 -5.16
CA LEU A 441 0.22 26.31 -6.16
C LEU A 441 1.60 26.97 -6.27
N GLN A 442 2.66 26.18 -6.08
CA GLN A 442 4.04 26.60 -6.24
C GLN A 442 4.69 25.79 -7.36
N PHE A 443 4.91 26.41 -8.51
CA PHE A 443 5.57 25.74 -9.64
C PHE A 443 7.08 25.62 -9.41
N LEU A 444 7.63 24.41 -9.44
CA LEU A 444 9.02 24.14 -9.06
C LEU A 444 9.91 23.72 -10.22
N TYR A 445 9.36 23.12 -11.28
CA TYR A 445 10.16 22.66 -12.43
C TYR A 445 9.34 22.49 -13.72
N PRO A 446 9.90 22.87 -14.91
CA PRO A 446 11.21 23.51 -15.13
C PRO A 446 11.19 25.03 -14.92
N LEU A 447 12.17 25.59 -14.21
CA LEU A 447 12.29 27.03 -14.01
C LEU A 447 13.02 27.68 -15.21
N LYS A 448 12.37 28.69 -15.84
CA LYS A 448 12.85 29.37 -17.06
C LYS A 448 14.15 30.15 -16.82
N ASP A 449 14.27 30.77 -15.66
CA ASP A 449 15.43 31.56 -15.21
C ASP A 449 16.72 30.71 -15.05
N ARG A 450 16.56 29.42 -14.74
CA ARG A 450 17.70 28.49 -14.54
C ARG A 450 18.10 27.70 -15.79
N LYS A 451 17.54 28.02 -16.97
CA LYS A 451 17.77 27.28 -18.22
C LYS A 451 17.56 25.76 -18.08
N HIS A 452 16.64 25.34 -17.21
CA HIS A 452 16.38 23.92 -16.99
C HIS A 452 15.83 23.27 -18.26
N SER A 453 16.42 22.15 -18.67
CA SER A 453 15.84 21.33 -19.71
C SER A 453 14.63 20.60 -19.14
N PRO A 454 13.44 20.62 -19.77
CA PRO A 454 12.33 19.80 -19.32
C PRO A 454 12.65 18.29 -19.34
N ILE A 455 13.72 17.89 -20.03
CA ILE A 455 14.17 16.50 -20.16
C ILE A 455 15.29 16.22 -19.17
N ILE A 456 15.05 15.26 -18.28
CA ILE A 456 16.00 14.73 -17.31
C ILE A 456 16.87 13.66 -17.98
N LYS A 457 18.19 13.79 -17.85
CA LYS A 457 19.13 12.84 -18.48
C LYS A 457 19.54 11.68 -17.57
N ARG A 458 19.41 11.83 -16.26
CA ARG A 458 19.87 10.86 -15.26
C ARG A 458 18.89 10.83 -14.09
N PHE A 459 18.61 9.62 -13.62
CA PHE A 459 17.80 9.36 -12.44
C PHE A 459 18.61 8.57 -11.40
N PRO A 460 18.35 8.74 -10.09
CA PRO A 460 17.42 9.70 -9.51
C PRO A 460 17.81 11.16 -9.79
N TYR A 461 16.81 12.00 -10.04
CA TYR A 461 16.99 13.44 -10.14
C TYR A 461 16.90 14.03 -8.74
N HIS A 462 18.03 14.52 -8.25
CA HIS A 462 18.09 15.21 -6.96
C HIS A 462 17.73 16.68 -7.16
N LEU A 463 16.67 17.13 -6.48
CA LEU A 463 16.28 18.53 -6.52
C LEU A 463 17.32 19.41 -5.80
N PRO A 464 17.53 20.65 -6.26
CA PRO A 464 18.09 21.68 -5.40
C PRO A 464 17.29 21.73 -4.09
N PRO A 465 17.95 21.78 -2.91
CA PRO A 465 17.24 21.67 -1.65
C PRO A 465 16.19 22.76 -1.49
N LEU A 466 14.98 22.37 -1.10
CA LEU A 466 13.87 23.29 -0.87
C LEU A 466 13.93 23.79 0.58
N THR A 467 13.74 25.09 0.78
CA THR A 467 13.71 25.67 2.13
C THR A 467 12.27 25.75 2.64
N VAL A 468 12.04 25.29 3.86
CA VAL A 468 10.73 25.38 4.52
C VAL A 468 10.43 26.84 4.87
N VAL A 469 9.35 27.37 4.28
CA VAL A 469 8.87 28.75 4.47
C VAL A 469 7.34 28.77 4.56
N PRO A 470 6.72 29.83 5.13
CA PRO A 470 5.28 29.97 5.11
C PRO A 470 4.71 29.96 3.68
N PRO A 471 3.46 29.48 3.49
CA PRO A 471 2.51 29.02 4.50
C PRO A 471 2.82 27.61 5.01
N PHE A 472 2.70 27.39 6.32
CA PHE A 472 2.92 26.10 6.95
C PHE A 472 1.68 25.19 6.90
N GLY A 473 1.89 23.88 6.93
CA GLY A 473 0.84 22.89 6.99
C GLY A 473 1.22 21.57 6.36
N GLY A 474 0.24 20.85 5.84
CA GLY A 474 0.47 19.66 5.03
C GLY A 474 0.70 20.08 3.58
N ASP A 475 1.94 19.99 3.12
CA ASP A 475 2.37 20.23 1.75
C ASP A 475 2.29 18.94 0.92
N ASN A 476 2.15 19.07 -0.41
CA ASN A 476 2.15 17.93 -1.32
C ASN A 476 3.04 18.24 -2.52
N LEU A 477 4.19 17.59 -2.58
CA LEU A 477 5.04 17.62 -3.76
C LEU A 477 4.44 16.70 -4.83
N VAL A 478 4.19 17.22 -6.02
CA VAL A 478 3.61 16.45 -7.13
C VAL A 478 4.58 16.45 -8.31
N ALA A 479 4.99 15.26 -8.73
CA ALA A 479 5.79 15.03 -9.91
C ALA A 479 4.93 14.46 -11.04
N VAL A 480 5.20 14.91 -12.27
CA VAL A 480 4.64 14.35 -13.50
C VAL A 480 5.80 14.06 -14.46
N LEU A 481 5.95 12.79 -14.85
CA LEU A 481 6.98 12.33 -15.79
C LEU A 481 6.31 11.81 -17.06
N CYS A 482 6.50 12.54 -18.15
CA CYS A 482 5.92 12.22 -19.44
C CYS A 482 6.98 11.72 -20.43
N THR A 483 6.52 11.07 -21.50
CA THR A 483 7.37 10.67 -22.64
C THR A 483 7.85 11.83 -23.50
N ARG A 484 7.14 12.96 -23.44
CA ARG A 484 7.45 14.22 -24.13
C ARG A 484 7.16 15.38 -23.19
N PRO A 485 7.84 16.54 -23.31
CA PRO A 485 7.55 17.71 -22.48
C PRO A 485 6.06 18.11 -22.51
N PRO A 486 5.35 18.10 -21.36
CA PRO A 486 3.94 18.49 -21.29
C PRO A 486 3.80 20.01 -21.23
N THR A 487 4.12 20.70 -22.34
CA THR A 487 4.20 22.18 -22.36
C THR A 487 2.88 22.87 -22.05
N ARG A 488 1.73 22.27 -22.40
CA ARG A 488 0.39 22.77 -22.05
C ARG A 488 0.18 22.78 -20.53
N LEU A 489 0.52 21.68 -19.85
CA LEU A 489 0.46 21.60 -18.39
C LEU A 489 1.41 22.61 -17.73
N GLN A 490 2.67 22.63 -18.18
CA GLN A 490 3.69 23.52 -17.61
C GLN A 490 3.26 24.99 -17.71
N ARG A 491 2.70 25.40 -18.85
CA ARG A 491 2.16 26.74 -19.04
C ARG A 491 0.97 27.01 -18.11
N LEU A 492 0.00 26.09 -18.06
CA LEU A 492 -1.18 26.21 -17.21
C LEU A 492 -0.79 26.42 -15.73
N LEU A 493 0.14 25.61 -15.21
CA LEU A 493 0.58 25.71 -13.82
C LEU A 493 1.37 26.99 -13.55
N GLN A 494 2.24 27.41 -14.48
CA GLN A 494 2.99 28.66 -14.35
C GLN A 494 2.09 29.90 -14.35
N GLU A 495 1.06 29.91 -15.22
CA GLU A 495 0.14 31.05 -15.36
C GLU A 495 -0.91 31.10 -14.26
N SER A 496 -1.28 29.94 -13.68
CA SER A 496 -2.28 29.88 -12.60
C SER A 496 -1.70 30.25 -11.24
N ALA A 497 -0.41 29.97 -11.00
CA ALA A 497 0.22 30.18 -9.69
C ALA A 497 0.06 31.63 -9.19
N PRO A 498 -0.34 31.84 -7.91
CA PRO A 498 -0.47 30.85 -6.84
C PRO A 498 -1.82 30.11 -6.78
N HIS A 499 -2.76 30.38 -7.70
CA HIS A 499 -4.08 29.73 -7.71
C HIS A 499 -4.00 28.34 -8.36
N LEU A 500 -4.83 27.40 -7.90
CA LEU A 500 -4.96 26.09 -8.54
C LEU A 500 -5.84 26.17 -9.80
N PRO A 501 -5.42 25.57 -10.93
CA PRO A 501 -6.33 25.27 -12.02
C PRO A 501 -7.31 24.17 -11.59
N SER A 502 -8.47 24.11 -12.26
CA SER A 502 -9.44 23.05 -11.99
C SER A 502 -8.88 21.68 -12.39
N PRO A 503 -9.28 20.58 -11.71
CA PRO A 503 -8.82 19.24 -12.07
C PRO A 503 -9.08 18.88 -13.53
N ALA A 504 -10.24 19.29 -14.07
CA ALA A 504 -10.58 19.07 -15.48
C ALA A 504 -9.56 19.71 -16.44
N GLN A 505 -9.11 20.93 -16.15
CA GLN A 505 -8.07 21.59 -16.97
C GLN A 505 -6.75 20.84 -16.89
N VAL A 506 -6.35 20.36 -15.71
CA VAL A 506 -5.11 19.58 -15.55
C VAL A 506 -5.17 18.29 -16.35
N ILE A 507 -6.26 17.51 -16.22
CA ILE A 507 -6.45 16.26 -16.97
C ILE A 507 -6.44 16.51 -18.48
N GLU A 508 -7.14 17.54 -18.95
CA GLU A 508 -7.19 17.88 -20.38
C GLU A 508 -5.79 18.15 -20.96
N THR A 509 -4.90 18.81 -20.19
CA THR A 509 -3.53 19.07 -20.65
C THR A 509 -2.66 17.82 -20.78
N LEU A 510 -3.06 16.72 -20.13
CA LEU A 510 -2.31 15.47 -20.07
C LEU A 510 -2.92 14.36 -20.94
N HIS A 511 -4.15 14.51 -21.41
CA HIS A 511 -4.92 13.50 -22.15
C HIS A 511 -4.17 12.89 -23.36
N ASP A 512 -3.35 13.69 -24.07
CA ASP A 512 -2.67 13.24 -25.29
C ASP A 512 -1.26 12.67 -25.04
N GLN A 513 -0.91 12.42 -23.78
CA GLN A 513 0.42 12.00 -23.38
C GLN A 513 0.40 10.81 -22.43
N ARG A 514 1.38 9.91 -22.60
CA ARG A 514 1.69 8.89 -21.58
C ARG A 514 2.55 9.54 -20.52
N CYS A 515 2.00 9.64 -19.31
CA CYS A 515 2.66 10.24 -18.16
C CYS A 515 2.46 9.39 -16.90
N GLN A 516 3.51 9.28 -16.11
CA GLN A 516 3.44 8.83 -14.72
C GLN A 516 3.17 10.06 -13.84
N VAL A 517 2.45 9.86 -12.75
CA VAL A 517 2.25 10.86 -11.70
C VAL A 517 2.67 10.23 -10.38
N GLY A 518 3.28 11.02 -9.51
CA GLY A 518 3.54 10.63 -8.13
C GLY A 518 3.41 11.84 -7.22
N GLN A 519 3.04 11.58 -5.98
CA GLN A 519 2.81 12.59 -4.97
C GLN A 519 3.56 12.22 -3.69
N TYR A 520 3.95 13.24 -2.93
CA TYR A 520 4.59 13.06 -1.63
C TYR A 520 4.05 14.10 -0.65
N ALA A 521 3.34 13.64 0.37
CA ALA A 521 2.86 14.49 1.45
C ALA A 521 3.95 14.70 2.51
N PHE A 522 4.17 15.94 2.94
CA PHE A 522 5.08 16.26 4.05
C PHE A 522 4.48 17.41 4.87
N PHE A 523 4.92 17.56 6.12
CA PHE A 523 4.37 18.56 7.03
C PHE A 523 5.42 19.61 7.39
N SER A 524 5.01 20.87 7.36
CA SER A 524 5.83 22.03 7.69
C SER A 524 5.23 22.82 8.86
N GLY A 525 6.09 23.44 9.68
CA GLY A 525 5.70 24.22 10.86
C GLY A 525 6.77 25.21 11.31
N GLU A 526 6.41 26.04 12.30
CA GLU A 526 7.34 26.98 12.95
C GLU A 526 8.45 26.29 13.76
#